data_AF-A0A351Q9C7-F1
#
_entry.id   AF-A0A351Q9C7-F1
#
_cell.length_a   1.000
_cell.length_b   1.000
_cell.length_c   1.000
_cell.angle_alpha   90.00
_cell.angle_beta   90.00
_cell.angle_gamma   90.00
#
_symmetry.space_group_name_H-M   'P 1'
#
loop_
_entity.id
_entity.type
_entity.pdbx_description
1 polymer ?
#
loop_
_entity_poly.entity_id
_entity_poly.type
_entity_poly.pdbx_seq_one_letter_code
_entity_poly.pdbx_strand_id
1 'polypeptide(L)'
;MRKFGFVALVSFLFLMSSCMNMGGSSGNDGAIRVALPGSGSRGAYILSKENAKTYKITLLLGSENLKTQTSEAGGADIVFDELEPDTYTVQVEAYDTADVLLAKKSETVKVTAGNTAECSIALKLFASSVLDSNYILWNYSNNTFTFNKIANIKDSTISTNFTSSSLGFAEDISGNMYYIASNMTLQKLVVDNVNWNTNPSVTGSLFSDSLYYDDSTDSLWIARNSDGGTSALQFSVIKNISTETTPSITFKSGFDSFDYYGAAFAIQGDNLYVSYTDGSTYYLQRAIITEKSDGTFAVSKVGAAKTVSDLGVSGAITDIAILYDGTVYVLVSNVGNTAGDFEDSFKYEYDQSNTMYSRGALLKIQSTDSGFEVVDTLGWTDSSRTIAPVGDAIYNGKALSSLTAYIPSLSENSNKFYGPRRFVAIRPKEIAIADCGANFVMPNLTKKTYGKMFAHNRVLTVNLSNFAISNVTKLENINFSGLTLNVVKGNISGYIEANNCQYQTAEEI
;
A
#
# COMPACT_ATOMS: atom_id res chain seq x y z
N MET A 1 24.53 -40.29 53.22
CA MET A 1 25.97 -40.18 52.84
C MET A 1 26.02 -39.30 51.59
N ARG A 2 26.41 -38.01 51.68
CA ARG A 2 27.79 -37.47 51.43
C ARG A 2 28.36 -38.02 50.10
N LYS A 3 28.84 -37.24 49.13
CA LYS A 3 29.48 -35.91 49.11
C LYS A 3 29.61 -35.49 47.61
N PHE A 4 29.23 -34.27 47.20
CA PHE A 4 30.02 -33.02 47.07
C PHE A 4 30.64 -32.76 45.68
N GLY A 5 30.45 -31.52 45.23
CA GLY A 5 31.13 -30.86 44.11
C GLY A 5 30.59 -29.43 43.93
N PHE A 6 31.02 -28.52 44.81
CA PHE A 6 30.72 -27.08 44.86
C PHE A 6 31.41 -26.29 43.73
N VAL A 7 30.78 -25.21 43.23
CA VAL A 7 31.27 -23.82 43.34
C VAL A 7 30.05 -22.89 43.43
N ALA A 8 30.08 -21.99 44.40
CA ALA A 8 29.08 -20.99 44.75
C ALA A 8 29.62 -19.56 44.51
N LEU A 9 28.73 -18.57 44.72
CA LEU A 9 28.93 -17.10 44.76
C LEU A 9 29.02 -16.43 43.38
N VAL A 10 28.15 -15.48 43.02
CA VAL A 10 27.65 -14.36 43.82
C VAL A 10 26.16 -14.10 43.55
N SER A 11 25.35 -14.16 44.60
CA SER A 11 24.07 -13.45 44.70
C SER A 11 24.20 -12.47 45.87
N PHE A 12 23.96 -11.19 45.61
CA PHE A 12 23.46 -10.11 46.50
C PHE A 12 24.12 -8.78 46.13
N LEU A 13 23.35 -7.91 45.48
CA LEU A 13 23.13 -6.55 45.97
C LEU A 13 21.83 -6.02 45.34
N PHE A 14 20.72 -6.27 46.01
CA PHE A 14 19.54 -5.43 45.93
C PHE A 14 19.65 -4.38 47.05
N LEU A 15 19.12 -3.19 46.78
CA LEU A 15 18.75 -2.09 47.69
C LEU A 15 19.71 -0.89 47.83
N MET A 16 19.12 0.25 47.45
CA MET A 16 19.38 1.63 47.85
C MET A 16 20.62 2.33 47.29
N SER A 17 20.42 3.02 46.17
CA SER A 17 20.77 4.44 46.08
C SER A 17 19.73 5.20 45.25
N SER A 18 18.53 5.38 45.81
CA SER A 18 17.86 6.68 45.69
C SER A 18 18.70 7.69 46.50
N CYS A 19 19.91 7.96 46.03
CA CYS A 19 20.61 9.16 46.47
C CYS A 19 19.90 10.29 45.74
N MET A 20 19.15 11.05 46.52
CA MET A 20 18.88 12.45 46.21
C MET A 20 20.19 13.06 45.69
N ASN A 21 20.30 13.28 44.38
CA ASN A 21 21.28 14.19 43.86
C ASN A 21 20.75 15.61 44.15
N MET A 22 20.89 16.03 45.40
CA MET A 22 21.02 17.45 45.74
C MET A 22 22.49 17.82 45.63
N GLY A 23 23.06 17.61 44.43
CA GLY A 23 24.35 18.12 43.99
C GLY A 23 24.08 19.14 42.90
N GLY A 24 24.48 20.39 43.15
CA GLY A 24 23.99 21.57 42.43
C GLY A 24 24.14 21.50 40.92
N SER A 25 23.00 21.33 40.24
CA SER A 25 22.84 21.77 38.85
C SER A 25 22.99 23.30 38.86
N SER A 26 24.03 23.80 38.18
CA SER A 26 24.00 25.17 37.66
C SER A 26 22.71 25.27 36.87
N GLY A 27 21.75 26.08 37.32
CA GLY A 27 20.35 26.08 36.86
C GLY A 27 20.11 26.50 35.40
N ASN A 28 20.93 25.99 34.48
CA ASN A 28 20.92 26.19 33.04
C ASN A 28 20.34 24.97 32.31
N ASP A 29 20.42 23.78 32.89
CA ASP A 29 19.97 22.55 32.22
C ASP A 29 18.53 22.21 32.61
N GLY A 30 17.74 21.74 31.65
CA GLY A 30 16.40 21.23 31.85
C GLY A 30 16.32 19.71 31.68
N ALA A 31 15.11 19.17 31.74
CA ALA A 31 14.85 17.75 31.54
C ALA A 31 13.52 17.50 30.83
N ILE A 32 13.35 16.33 30.22
CA ILE A 32 12.08 15.82 29.71
C ILE A 32 11.74 14.53 30.45
N ARG A 33 10.51 14.44 30.97
CA ARG A 33 9.94 13.20 31.48
C ARG A 33 8.88 12.69 30.50
N VAL A 34 9.04 11.47 30.03
CA VAL A 34 8.12 10.80 29.09
C VAL A 34 7.28 9.80 29.87
N ALA A 35 5.99 10.08 29.97
CA ALA A 35 5.02 9.19 30.62
C ALA A 35 4.56 8.12 29.62
N LEU A 36 4.89 6.85 29.90
CA LEU A 36 4.55 5.71 29.06
C LEU A 36 3.23 5.06 29.47
N PRO A 37 2.49 4.40 28.55
CA PRO A 37 1.34 3.60 28.92
C PRO A 37 1.76 2.47 29.88
N GLY A 38 1.08 2.36 31.02
CA GLY A 38 1.31 1.38 32.08
C GLY A 38 2.05 1.94 33.30
N SER A 39 2.70 3.10 33.18
CA SER A 39 3.38 3.76 34.29
C SER A 39 2.35 4.28 35.32
N GLY A 40 2.69 4.23 36.61
CA GLY A 40 1.83 4.72 37.71
C GLY A 40 1.54 6.23 37.69
N SER A 41 2.01 6.94 36.67
CA SER A 41 1.96 8.39 36.49
C SER A 41 1.03 8.76 35.33
N ARG A 42 -0.23 9.12 35.60
CA ARG A 42 -1.15 9.92 34.75
C ARG A 42 -1.08 9.78 33.21
N GLY A 43 -0.88 8.58 32.65
CA GLY A 43 -1.00 8.33 31.20
C GLY A 43 -2.47 8.17 30.76
N ALA A 44 -2.84 8.70 29.59
CA ALA A 44 -4.13 8.44 28.94
C ALA A 44 -3.98 7.27 27.93
N TYR A 45 -4.83 6.24 28.05
CA TYR A 45 -4.77 4.93 27.34
C TYR A 45 -5.75 4.88 26.13
N ILE A 46 -5.63 4.02 25.09
CA ILE A 46 -5.72 2.54 25.05
C ILE A 46 -4.77 1.89 24.00
N LEU A 47 -3.97 0.90 24.42
CA LEU A 47 -3.25 -0.14 23.63
C LEU A 47 -3.93 -1.52 23.82
N SER A 48 -3.78 -2.48 22.89
CA SER A 48 -4.14 -3.92 23.03
C SER A 48 -3.45 -4.78 21.92
N LYS A 49 -3.47 -6.12 21.82
CA LYS A 49 -4.49 -7.05 22.29
C LYS A 49 -4.30 -7.51 23.73
N GLU A 50 -3.09 -7.80 24.21
CA GLU A 50 -2.77 -7.99 25.66
C GLU A 50 -1.33 -7.56 26.08
N ASN A 51 -0.86 -6.43 25.53
CA ASN A 51 0.27 -5.55 25.92
C ASN A 51 1.54 -5.54 25.05
N ALA A 52 2.01 -4.31 24.75
CA ALA A 52 3.37 -4.06 24.26
C ALA A 52 4.37 -4.54 25.30
N LYS A 53 5.44 -5.22 24.89
CA LYS A 53 6.51 -5.72 25.76
C LYS A 53 7.58 -4.67 26.00
N THR A 54 7.90 -3.92 24.96
CA THR A 54 9.03 -2.98 24.97
C THR A 54 8.61 -1.67 24.31
N TYR A 55 9.06 -0.56 24.89
CA TYR A 55 9.00 0.76 24.30
C TYR A 55 10.42 1.19 23.94
N LYS A 56 10.60 1.79 22.77
CA LYS A 56 11.82 2.48 22.37
C LYS A 56 11.52 3.97 22.26
N ILE A 57 12.27 4.78 23.00
CA ILE A 57 12.09 6.22 23.09
C ILE A 57 13.34 6.88 22.54
N THR A 58 13.16 7.71 21.52
CA THR A 58 14.24 8.43 20.87
C THR A 58 14.03 9.93 21.06
N LEU A 59 15.06 10.62 21.54
CA LEU A 59 15.10 12.07 21.66
C LEU A 59 15.89 12.66 20.48
N LEU A 60 15.26 13.56 19.74
CA LEU A 60 15.86 14.24 18.60
C LEU A 60 15.93 15.76 18.84
N LEU A 61 16.97 16.38 18.28
CA LEU A 61 17.08 17.82 18.10
C LEU A 61 17.26 18.10 16.60
N GLY A 62 16.27 18.75 15.98
CA GLY A 62 16.17 18.79 14.53
C GLY A 62 16.01 17.38 13.94
N SER A 63 16.93 16.98 13.06
CA SER A 63 16.98 15.64 12.45
C SER A 63 17.99 14.70 13.12
N GLU A 64 18.74 15.17 14.11
CA GLU A 64 19.81 14.40 14.75
C GLU A 64 19.28 13.60 15.96
N ASN A 65 19.68 12.34 16.05
CA ASN A 65 19.36 11.46 17.19
C ASN A 65 20.36 11.73 18.32
N LEU A 66 19.87 12.32 19.43
CA LEU A 66 20.72 12.65 20.57
C LEU A 66 20.86 11.49 21.54
N LYS A 67 19.72 10.90 21.93
CA LYS A 67 19.66 9.82 22.93
C LYS A 67 18.54 8.84 22.57
N THR A 68 18.79 7.57 22.78
CA THR A 68 17.77 6.51 22.65
C THR A 68 17.75 5.68 23.94
N GLN A 69 16.56 5.41 24.46
CA GLN A 69 16.34 4.56 25.63
C GLN A 69 15.25 3.53 25.34
N THR A 70 15.28 2.41 26.05
CA THR A 70 14.26 1.36 25.97
C THR A 70 13.68 1.10 27.34
N SER A 71 12.36 0.87 27.41
CA SER A 71 11.65 0.52 28.64
C SER A 71 10.77 -0.70 28.42
N GLU A 72 10.61 -1.52 29.45
CA GLU A 72 9.65 -2.63 29.41
C GLU A 72 8.24 -2.15 29.77
N ALA A 73 7.24 -2.95 29.39
CA ALA A 73 5.83 -2.72 29.73
C ALA A 73 5.61 -2.57 31.24
N GLY A 74 4.93 -1.50 31.67
CA GLY A 74 4.72 -1.22 33.10
C GLY A 74 5.96 -0.70 33.84
N GLY A 75 7.04 -0.41 33.12
CA GLY A 75 8.22 0.27 33.63
C GLY A 75 7.96 1.72 34.07
N ALA A 76 8.93 2.30 34.77
CA ALA A 76 8.89 3.71 35.20
C ALA A 76 8.98 4.67 34.01
N ASP A 77 8.57 5.93 34.24
CA ASP A 77 8.73 7.02 33.28
C ASP A 77 10.20 7.15 32.85
N ILE A 78 10.43 7.44 31.56
CA ILE A 78 11.78 7.70 31.05
C ILE A 78 12.09 9.17 31.23
N VAL A 79 13.24 9.47 31.83
CA VAL A 79 13.72 10.84 32.02
C VAL A 79 14.98 11.04 31.18
N PHE A 80 14.98 12.11 30.39
CA PHE A 80 16.16 12.67 29.74
C PHE A 80 16.55 13.93 30.51
N ASP A 81 17.64 13.88 31.24
CA ASP A 81 18.22 14.98 32.00
C ASP A 81 19.41 15.61 31.25
N GLU A 82 19.91 16.71 31.82
CA GLU A 82 21.05 17.48 31.31
C GLU A 82 20.81 17.96 29.87
N LEU A 83 19.60 18.49 29.61
CA LEU A 83 19.22 19.02 28.31
C LEU A 83 19.38 20.54 28.27
N GLU A 84 20.04 21.04 27.23
CA GLU A 84 20.07 22.48 26.97
C GLU A 84 18.65 23.00 26.66
N PRO A 85 18.30 24.25 27.01
CA PRO A 85 16.98 24.82 26.71
C PRO A 85 16.73 24.93 25.21
N ASP A 86 15.92 24.02 24.66
CA ASP A 86 15.49 24.02 23.26
C ASP A 86 14.17 23.25 23.08
N THR A 87 13.70 23.12 21.84
CA THR A 87 12.55 22.30 21.46
C THR A 87 13.05 20.98 20.89
N TYR A 88 12.72 19.90 21.59
CA TYR A 88 13.10 18.54 21.22
C TYR A 88 11.90 17.79 20.66
N THR A 89 12.19 16.78 19.84
CA THR A 89 11.18 15.82 19.39
C THR A 89 11.38 14.51 20.14
N VAL A 90 10.33 14.03 20.79
CA VAL A 90 10.29 12.71 21.44
C VAL A 90 9.54 11.76 20.53
N GLN A 91 10.22 10.72 20.03
CA GLN A 91 9.61 9.61 19.31
C GLN A 91 9.47 8.40 20.24
N VAL A 92 8.27 7.81 20.28
CA VAL A 92 8.00 6.58 21.03
C VAL A 92 7.48 5.51 20.08
N GLU A 93 8.12 4.35 20.12
CA GLU A 93 7.77 3.13 19.40
C GLU A 93 7.43 2.05 20.42
N ALA A 94 6.34 1.32 20.23
CA ALA A 94 5.93 0.20 21.07
C ALA A 94 6.03 -1.11 20.30
N TYR A 95 6.53 -2.18 20.93
CA TYR A 95 6.77 -3.47 20.30
C TYR A 95 6.15 -4.63 21.08
N ASP A 96 5.73 -5.70 20.39
CA ASP A 96 5.23 -6.94 21.01
C ASP A 96 6.35 -7.93 21.39
N THR A 97 5.97 -9.16 21.77
CA THR A 97 6.88 -10.23 22.17
C THR A 97 7.72 -10.82 21.02
N ALA A 98 7.37 -10.54 19.77
CA ALA A 98 8.06 -10.96 18.55
C ALA A 98 8.75 -9.78 17.83
N ASP A 99 9.04 -8.71 18.59
CA ASP A 99 9.65 -7.45 18.13
C ASP A 99 8.86 -6.82 16.97
N VAL A 100 7.53 -6.97 16.97
CA VAL A 100 6.65 -6.31 16.00
C VAL A 100 6.28 -4.93 16.52
N LEU A 101 6.48 -3.89 15.70
CA LEU A 101 6.03 -2.54 16.03
C LEU A 101 4.49 -2.51 16.10
N LEU A 102 3.94 -2.15 17.25
CA LEU A 102 2.52 -2.10 17.59
C LEU A 102 1.92 -0.69 17.47
N ALA A 103 2.74 0.32 17.77
CA ALA A 103 2.34 1.72 17.74
C ALA A 103 3.58 2.60 17.63
N LYS A 104 3.45 3.76 16.99
CA LYS A 104 4.47 4.81 16.99
C LYS A 104 3.80 6.17 17.10
N LYS A 105 4.40 7.08 17.88
CA LYS A 105 3.99 8.49 17.93
C LYS A 105 5.18 9.39 18.22
N SER A 106 5.13 10.61 17.69
CA SER A 106 6.07 11.67 18.02
C SER A 106 5.36 12.88 18.61
N GLU A 107 5.99 13.54 19.57
CA GLU A 107 5.54 14.82 20.15
C GLU A 107 6.73 15.77 20.29
N THR A 108 6.50 17.07 20.07
CA THR A 108 7.51 18.11 20.30
C THR A 108 7.36 18.70 21.69
N VAL A 109 8.47 18.85 22.41
CA VAL A 109 8.49 19.33 23.80
C VAL A 109 9.52 20.43 23.94
N LYS A 110 9.10 21.56 24.52
CA LYS A 110 9.99 22.68 24.83
C LYS A 110 10.58 22.52 26.22
N VAL A 111 11.91 22.51 26.30
CA VAL A 111 12.68 22.46 27.54
C VAL A 111 13.07 23.88 27.95
N THR A 112 12.98 24.15 29.27
CA THR A 112 13.44 25.41 29.86
C THR A 112 14.42 25.12 30.98
N ALA A 113 15.42 25.98 31.14
CA ALA A 113 16.46 25.84 32.15
C ALA A 113 15.87 25.60 33.55
N GLY A 114 16.38 24.60 34.26
CA GLY A 114 15.99 24.26 35.63
C GLY A 114 14.62 23.60 35.79
N ASN A 115 13.89 23.35 34.70
CA ASN A 115 12.56 22.73 34.74
C ASN A 115 12.55 21.35 34.06
N THR A 116 11.70 20.45 34.57
CA THR A 116 11.34 19.21 33.88
C THR A 116 10.07 19.43 33.08
N ALA A 117 10.15 19.27 31.76
CA ALA A 117 9.00 19.27 30.87
C ALA A 117 8.36 17.87 30.85
N GLU A 118 7.05 17.83 31.06
CA GLU A 118 6.26 16.58 31.01
C GLU A 118 5.79 16.31 29.58
N CYS A 119 6.01 15.09 29.10
CA CYS A 119 5.61 14.62 27.78
C CYS A 119 4.69 13.40 27.94
N SER A 120 3.39 13.62 27.74
CA SER A 120 2.39 12.55 27.76
C SER A 120 2.06 12.10 26.34
N ILE A 121 2.43 10.87 25.99
CA ILE A 121 2.21 10.31 24.66
C ILE A 121 1.12 9.26 24.72
N ALA A 122 -0.06 9.60 24.18
CA ALA A 122 -1.13 8.63 23.95
C ALA A 122 -0.79 7.81 22.69
N LEU A 123 -0.42 6.55 22.88
CA LEU A 123 -0.19 5.60 21.79
C LEU A 123 -1.50 4.89 21.44
N LYS A 124 -1.89 5.00 20.17
CA LYS A 124 -2.93 4.17 19.58
C LYS A 124 -2.25 3.02 18.85
N LEU A 125 -2.74 1.80 19.01
CA LEU A 125 -2.31 0.72 18.13
C LEU A 125 -2.46 1.15 16.68
N PHE A 126 -1.53 0.72 15.84
CA PHE A 126 -1.84 0.58 14.43
C PHE A 126 -3.17 -0.11 14.31
N ALA A 127 -4.06 0.43 13.47
CA ALA A 127 -5.42 -0.02 13.38
C ALA A 127 -5.46 -1.53 13.13
N SER A 128 -5.65 -2.30 14.21
CA SER A 128 -5.76 -3.74 14.14
C SER A 128 -6.97 -4.16 13.31
N SER A 129 -7.85 -3.24 12.91
CA SER A 129 -8.93 -3.55 11.98
C SER A 129 -8.45 -3.94 10.57
N VAL A 130 -7.30 -3.48 10.06
CA VAL A 130 -6.73 -4.05 8.81
C VAL A 130 -5.82 -5.26 9.12
N LEU A 131 -5.29 -5.33 10.36
CA LEU A 131 -4.32 -6.35 10.79
C LEU A 131 -4.99 -7.67 11.25
N ASP A 132 -6.18 -7.60 11.85
CA ASP A 132 -6.98 -8.72 12.37
C ASP A 132 -8.31 -8.91 11.62
N SER A 133 -8.83 -7.91 10.88
CA SER A 133 -10.08 -8.06 10.14
C SER A 133 -9.80 -8.23 8.65
N ASN A 134 -10.34 -9.31 8.11
CA ASN A 134 -10.95 -9.45 6.79
C ASN A 134 -10.25 -8.73 5.61
N TYR A 135 -9.91 -9.47 4.55
CA TYR A 135 -9.40 -8.88 3.30
C TYR A 135 -10.48 -8.08 2.57
N ILE A 136 -10.14 -6.92 2.01
CA ILE A 136 -11.03 -6.17 1.12
C ILE A 136 -10.69 -6.53 -0.33
N LEU A 137 -11.49 -7.41 -0.93
CA LEU A 137 -11.34 -7.81 -2.33
C LEU A 137 -12.29 -7.01 -3.20
N TRP A 138 -11.76 -6.32 -4.21
CA TRP A 138 -12.62 -5.81 -5.26
C TRP A 138 -12.87 -6.87 -6.34
N ASN A 139 -14.02 -6.77 -6.97
CA ASN A 139 -14.44 -7.51 -8.15
C ASN A 139 -14.81 -6.50 -9.23
N TYR A 140 -14.28 -6.68 -10.44
CA TYR A 140 -14.63 -5.91 -11.60
C TYR A 140 -15.75 -6.61 -12.37
N SER A 141 -16.90 -5.96 -12.48
CA SER A 141 -18.02 -6.45 -13.28
C SER A 141 -18.77 -5.29 -13.92
N ASN A 142 -19.15 -5.38 -15.19
CA ASN A 142 -20.01 -4.38 -15.85
C ASN A 142 -19.53 -2.92 -15.71
N ASN A 143 -18.21 -2.69 -15.80
CA ASN A 143 -17.56 -1.38 -15.61
C ASN A 143 -17.75 -0.76 -14.21
N THR A 144 -18.11 -1.56 -13.20
CA THR A 144 -18.21 -1.14 -11.81
C THR A 144 -17.31 -1.99 -10.92
N PHE A 145 -16.81 -1.37 -9.85
CA PHE A 145 -16.01 -2.03 -8.84
C PHE A 145 -16.92 -2.45 -7.69
N THR A 146 -17.03 -3.74 -7.45
CA THR A 146 -17.73 -4.30 -6.29
C THR A 146 -16.72 -4.70 -5.25
N PHE A 147 -16.79 -4.15 -4.04
CA PHE A 147 -15.87 -4.49 -2.97
C PHE A 147 -16.53 -5.47 -2.02
N ASN A 148 -15.75 -6.46 -1.59
CA ASN A 148 -16.15 -7.52 -0.68
C ASN A 148 -15.20 -7.49 0.51
N LYS A 149 -15.71 -7.19 1.71
CA LYS A 149 -14.95 -7.42 2.93
C LYS A 149 -15.17 -8.85 3.38
N ILE A 150 -14.15 -9.71 3.29
CA ILE A 150 -14.27 -11.15 3.54
C ILE A 150 -13.37 -11.57 4.71
N ALA A 151 -13.92 -12.32 5.68
CA ALA A 151 -13.17 -12.77 6.84
C ALA A 151 -12.00 -13.71 6.55
N ASN A 152 -12.11 -14.49 5.47
CA ASN A 152 -11.06 -15.37 5.01
C ASN A 152 -11.11 -15.48 3.49
N ILE A 153 -9.98 -15.34 2.80
CA ILE A 153 -9.90 -15.50 1.34
C ILE A 153 -10.42 -16.88 0.90
N LYS A 154 -10.31 -17.91 1.76
CA LYS A 154 -10.77 -19.27 1.48
C LYS A 154 -12.30 -19.46 1.59
N ASP A 155 -13.01 -18.52 2.22
CA ASP A 155 -14.43 -18.65 2.57
C ASP A 155 -15.21 -17.45 1.99
N SER A 156 -15.29 -17.40 0.66
CA SER A 156 -15.80 -16.26 -0.13
C SER A 156 -17.32 -16.07 -0.06
N THR A 157 -18.00 -16.63 0.94
CA THR A 157 -19.47 -16.72 1.01
C THR A 157 -20.12 -15.65 1.89
N ILE A 158 -19.35 -14.96 2.74
CA ILE A 158 -19.81 -13.83 3.56
C ILE A 158 -19.27 -12.54 2.93
N SER A 159 -20.13 -11.83 2.20
CA SER A 159 -19.75 -10.64 1.43
C SER A 159 -20.67 -9.46 1.76
N THR A 160 -20.13 -8.40 2.35
CA THR A 160 -20.76 -7.07 2.25
C THR A 160 -20.34 -6.46 0.93
N ASN A 161 -21.30 -6.28 0.02
CA ASN A 161 -21.04 -5.78 -1.32
C ASN A 161 -21.38 -4.30 -1.39
N PHE A 162 -20.45 -3.50 -1.90
CA PHE A 162 -20.71 -2.12 -2.25
C PHE A 162 -20.08 -1.80 -3.61
N THR A 163 -20.70 -0.89 -4.35
CA THR A 163 -20.29 -0.53 -5.71
C THR A 163 -19.69 0.87 -5.75
N SER A 164 -18.49 0.99 -6.30
CA SER A 164 -17.87 2.28 -6.66
C SER A 164 -17.61 2.34 -8.16
N SER A 165 -17.42 3.56 -8.61
CA SER A 165 -17.14 3.96 -9.98
C SER A 165 -15.71 4.49 -10.15
N SER A 166 -14.96 4.57 -9.05
CA SER A 166 -13.50 4.68 -9.04
C SER A 166 -12.91 3.49 -8.28
N LEU A 167 -11.63 3.19 -8.50
CA LEU A 167 -10.91 2.19 -7.72
C LEU A 167 -10.68 2.65 -6.27
N GLY A 168 -10.80 3.96 -6.01
CA GLY A 168 -10.52 4.58 -4.72
C GLY A 168 -11.53 4.18 -3.63
N PHE A 169 -11.01 3.52 -2.60
CA PHE A 169 -11.63 3.39 -1.29
C PHE A 169 -10.55 3.51 -0.21
N ALA A 170 -10.96 3.88 1.00
CA ALA A 170 -10.09 3.85 2.16
C ALA A 170 -10.85 3.33 3.37
N GLU A 171 -10.16 2.63 4.27
CA GLU A 171 -10.69 2.21 5.57
C GLU A 171 -9.98 3.01 6.66
N ASP A 172 -10.74 3.54 7.62
CA ASP A 172 -10.16 4.25 8.76
C ASP A 172 -9.76 3.32 9.91
N ILE A 173 -9.14 3.91 10.94
CA ILE A 173 -8.77 3.21 12.18
C ILE A 173 -9.93 2.62 12.99
N SER A 174 -11.17 3.00 12.68
CA SER A 174 -12.40 2.50 13.32
C SER A 174 -13.09 1.43 12.46
N GLY A 175 -12.51 1.07 11.31
CA GLY A 175 -13.06 0.14 10.35
C GLY A 175 -14.18 0.72 9.48
N ASN A 176 -14.43 2.03 9.54
CA ASN A 176 -15.35 2.67 8.60
C ASN A 176 -14.70 2.72 7.22
N MET A 177 -15.47 2.43 6.18
CA MET A 177 -14.99 2.52 4.81
C MET A 177 -15.52 3.76 4.11
N TYR A 178 -14.69 4.33 3.26
CA TYR A 178 -14.95 5.55 2.53
C TYR A 178 -14.83 5.29 1.05
N TYR A 179 -15.79 5.81 0.28
CA TYR A 179 -15.75 5.77 -1.18
C TYR A 179 -16.40 7.03 -1.75
N ILE A 180 -16.03 7.37 -2.97
CA ILE A 180 -16.64 8.51 -3.67
C ILE A 180 -17.79 7.98 -4.53
N ALA A 181 -19.01 8.40 -4.18
CA ALA A 181 -20.18 8.15 -5.00
C ALA A 181 -20.17 9.01 -6.26
N SER A 182 -21.05 8.65 -7.18
CA SER A 182 -20.96 9.10 -8.56
C SER A 182 -21.19 10.60 -8.79
N ASN A 183 -21.88 11.24 -7.86
CA ASN A 183 -22.11 12.67 -7.78
C ASN A 183 -20.99 13.41 -7.04
N MET A 184 -19.78 12.85 -7.01
CA MET A 184 -18.63 13.35 -6.25
C MET A 184 -18.90 13.54 -4.74
N THR A 185 -19.83 12.78 -4.18
CA THR A 185 -20.12 12.82 -2.74
C THR A 185 -19.33 11.75 -2.00
N LEU A 186 -18.64 12.13 -0.93
CA LEU A 186 -18.00 11.17 -0.03
C LEU A 186 -19.07 10.38 0.72
N GLN A 187 -18.99 9.05 0.64
CA GLN A 187 -19.84 8.14 1.39
C GLN A 187 -19.01 7.47 2.46
N LYS A 188 -19.60 7.32 3.66
CA LYS A 188 -19.04 6.59 4.80
C LYS A 188 -19.91 5.37 5.07
N LEU A 189 -19.31 4.19 5.08
CA LEU A 189 -19.95 2.94 5.46
C LEU A 189 -19.44 2.48 6.82
N VAL A 190 -20.36 2.34 7.77
CA VAL A 190 -20.11 1.75 9.08
C VAL A 190 -20.43 0.25 8.98
N VAL A 191 -19.48 -0.61 9.30
CA VAL A 191 -19.44 -2.05 8.96
C VAL A 191 -20.62 -2.88 9.48
N ASP A 192 -21.39 -2.38 10.45
CA ASP A 192 -22.50 -3.12 11.06
C ASP A 192 -23.86 -3.00 10.33
N ASN A 193 -23.96 -2.26 9.21
CA ASN A 193 -25.21 -2.07 8.46
C ASN A 193 -25.17 -2.71 7.07
N VAL A 194 -25.69 -3.93 6.92
CA VAL A 194 -25.61 -4.72 5.68
C VAL A 194 -26.91 -4.68 4.88
N ASN A 195 -26.85 -4.02 3.70
CA ASN A 195 -27.41 -4.42 2.39
C ASN A 195 -27.69 -3.17 1.54
N TRP A 196 -26.87 -2.89 0.53
CA TRP A 196 -27.21 -1.81 -0.41
C TRP A 196 -26.82 -2.13 -1.86
N ASN A 197 -27.84 -2.19 -2.71
CA ASN A 197 -27.73 -2.15 -4.17
C ASN A 197 -27.95 -0.70 -4.59
N THR A 198 -26.90 0.11 -4.72
CA THR A 198 -27.03 1.40 -5.40
C THR A 198 -25.95 1.52 -6.45
N ASN A 199 -26.38 1.69 -7.70
CA ASN A 199 -25.52 1.68 -8.87
C ASN A 199 -25.54 3.07 -9.52
N PRO A 200 -24.53 3.93 -9.30
CA PRO A 200 -24.53 5.25 -9.91
C PRO A 200 -23.25 5.55 -10.74
N SER A 201 -23.43 6.27 -11.86
CA SER A 201 -22.43 6.64 -12.88
C SER A 201 -21.71 7.96 -12.58
N VAL A 202 -20.36 8.04 -12.69
CA VAL A 202 -19.59 9.28 -12.38
C VAL A 202 -19.43 10.17 -13.60
N THR A 203 -19.49 11.47 -13.34
CA THR A 203 -18.85 12.53 -14.13
C THR A 203 -17.86 13.29 -13.23
N GLY A 204 -16.54 13.18 -13.49
CA GLY A 204 -15.48 13.89 -12.76
C GLY A 204 -14.07 13.27 -12.97
N SER A 205 -13.02 14.10 -13.03
CA SER A 205 -11.64 13.69 -13.36
C SER A 205 -10.83 13.21 -12.14
N LEU A 206 -11.35 12.25 -11.36
CA LEU A 206 -10.63 11.67 -10.21
C LEU A 206 -9.34 10.95 -10.66
N PHE A 207 -8.40 10.76 -9.73
CA PHE A 207 -7.33 9.77 -9.94
C PHE A 207 -7.95 8.38 -10.05
N SER A 208 -7.24 7.47 -10.73
CA SER A 208 -7.64 6.05 -10.75
C SER A 208 -7.78 5.53 -9.32
N ASP A 209 -6.76 5.77 -8.47
CA ASP A 209 -6.84 5.61 -7.03
C ASP A 209 -6.86 6.96 -6.32
N SER A 210 -8.05 7.40 -5.93
CA SER A 210 -8.32 8.78 -5.49
C SER A 210 -8.48 8.95 -3.99
N LEU A 211 -8.44 7.88 -3.19
CA LEU A 211 -8.62 7.96 -1.74
C LEU A 211 -7.42 7.34 -1.01
N TYR A 212 -6.90 8.05 -0.03
CA TYR A 212 -5.86 7.55 0.87
C TYR A 212 -6.15 7.97 2.31
N TYR A 213 -6.10 7.03 3.24
CA TYR A 213 -6.26 7.32 4.67
C TYR A 213 -4.90 7.40 5.35
N ASP A 214 -4.59 8.57 5.90
CA ASP A 214 -3.41 8.79 6.74
C ASP A 214 -3.82 8.63 8.20
N ASP A 215 -3.47 7.48 8.76
CA ASP A 215 -3.80 7.13 10.14
C ASP A 215 -2.96 7.87 11.18
N SER A 216 -1.81 8.42 10.79
CA SER A 216 -0.97 9.22 11.69
C SER A 216 -1.64 10.53 12.08
N THR A 217 -2.54 11.03 11.23
CA THR A 217 -3.28 12.29 11.43
C THR A 217 -4.80 12.10 11.46
N ASP A 218 -5.30 10.86 11.44
CA ASP A 218 -6.72 10.51 11.24
C ASP A 218 -7.37 11.32 10.11
N SER A 219 -6.69 11.38 8.97
CA SER A 219 -7.08 12.22 7.84
C SER A 219 -7.39 11.40 6.60
N LEU A 220 -8.53 11.66 5.98
CA LEU A 220 -8.84 11.13 4.65
C LEU A 220 -8.42 12.14 3.59
N TRP A 221 -7.51 11.71 2.73
CA TRP A 221 -7.04 12.46 1.58
C TRP A 221 -7.77 12.01 0.32
N ILE A 222 -8.17 12.97 -0.49
CA ILE A 222 -8.81 12.74 -1.78
C ILE A 222 -7.99 13.43 -2.87
N ALA A 223 -7.68 12.76 -3.97
CA ALA A 223 -6.96 13.33 -5.11
C ALA A 223 -7.79 13.31 -6.40
N ARG A 224 -7.67 14.37 -7.19
CA ARG A 224 -8.28 14.51 -8.52
C ARG A 224 -7.40 15.31 -9.46
N ASN A 225 -7.67 15.19 -10.75
CA ASN A 225 -7.20 16.15 -11.75
C ASN A 225 -8.10 17.39 -11.73
N SER A 226 -7.54 18.56 -12.00
CA SER A 226 -8.26 19.82 -12.08
C SER A 226 -9.32 19.82 -13.18
N ASP A 227 -10.37 20.59 -12.95
CA ASP A 227 -11.40 20.85 -13.95
C ASP A 227 -10.91 21.97 -14.89
N GLY A 228 -10.69 21.69 -16.18
CA GLY A 228 -10.38 22.71 -17.21
C GLY A 228 -9.09 22.49 -18.00
N GLY A 229 -8.68 23.49 -18.80
CA GLY A 229 -7.57 23.41 -19.77
C GLY A 229 -6.15 23.51 -19.18
N THR A 230 -6.01 23.50 -17.84
CA THR A 230 -4.72 23.39 -17.15
C THR A 230 -4.73 22.07 -16.39
N SER A 231 -3.85 21.14 -16.76
CA SER A 231 -3.76 19.81 -16.16
C SER A 231 -3.00 19.91 -14.83
N ALA A 232 -3.68 20.17 -13.72
CA ALA A 232 -3.09 20.28 -12.40
C ALA A 232 -3.66 19.20 -11.47
N LEU A 233 -2.86 18.70 -10.54
CA LEU A 233 -3.35 17.76 -9.52
C LEU A 233 -4.00 18.56 -8.37
N GLN A 234 -5.08 18.05 -7.80
CA GLN A 234 -5.80 18.71 -6.70
C GLN A 234 -6.10 17.72 -5.61
N PHE A 235 -6.00 18.18 -4.37
CA PHE A 235 -6.23 17.34 -3.21
C PHE A 235 -7.31 17.95 -2.31
N SER A 236 -7.90 17.12 -1.48
CA SER A 236 -8.75 17.50 -0.36
C SER A 236 -8.28 16.69 0.84
N VAL A 237 -8.37 17.27 2.03
CA VAL A 237 -8.07 16.59 3.29
C VAL A 237 -9.22 16.82 4.24
N ILE A 238 -9.71 15.74 4.84
CA ILE A 238 -10.72 15.77 5.88
C ILE A 238 -10.08 15.18 7.13
N LYS A 239 -9.79 16.03 8.12
CA LYS A 239 -9.16 15.65 9.39
C LYS A 239 -10.19 15.05 10.35
N ASN A 240 -9.74 14.21 11.27
CA ASN A 240 -10.57 13.50 12.27
C ASN A 240 -11.73 12.71 11.65
N ILE A 241 -11.52 12.20 10.42
CA ILE A 241 -12.56 11.59 9.58
C ILE A 241 -13.27 10.42 10.28
N SER A 242 -12.57 9.72 11.18
CA SER A 242 -13.13 8.57 11.88
C SER A 242 -14.32 8.94 12.77
N THR A 243 -14.32 10.17 13.30
CA THR A 243 -15.39 10.71 14.15
C THR A 243 -16.40 11.57 13.40
N GLU A 244 -16.10 11.93 12.15
CA GLU A 244 -16.98 12.77 11.35
C GLU A 244 -18.28 12.06 10.94
N THR A 245 -19.38 12.80 11.04
CA THR A 245 -20.73 12.28 10.76
C THR A 245 -21.24 12.71 9.37
N THR A 246 -20.84 13.89 8.90
CA THR A 246 -21.22 14.44 7.60
C THR A 246 -20.00 15.00 6.88
N PRO A 247 -19.07 14.13 6.43
CA PRO A 247 -17.85 14.61 5.81
C PRO A 247 -18.17 15.21 4.44
N SER A 248 -17.58 16.38 4.13
CA SER A 248 -17.77 17.08 2.86
C SER A 248 -16.43 17.27 2.15
N ILE A 249 -16.42 17.09 0.84
CA ILE A 249 -15.22 17.25 0.03
C ILE A 249 -15.11 18.71 -0.37
N THR A 250 -13.98 19.33 -0.03
CA THR A 250 -13.61 20.65 -0.58
C THR A 250 -12.20 20.54 -1.13
N PHE A 251 -12.08 20.56 -2.46
CA PHE A 251 -10.77 20.55 -3.11
C PHE A 251 -10.09 21.90 -2.93
N LYS A 252 -8.82 21.85 -2.54
CA LYS A 252 -7.96 23.03 -2.45
C LYS A 252 -6.95 22.94 -3.59
N SER A 253 -6.81 24.01 -4.37
CA SER A 253 -5.81 24.11 -5.42
C SER A 253 -4.43 24.18 -4.75
N GLY A 254 -3.70 23.07 -4.76
CA GLY A 254 -2.39 22.96 -4.10
C GLY A 254 -1.22 22.64 -5.04
N PHE A 255 -1.47 22.36 -6.33
CA PHE A 255 -0.44 21.84 -7.23
C PHE A 255 -0.46 22.55 -8.59
N ASP A 256 0.13 23.74 -8.68
CA ASP A 256 0.35 24.42 -9.97
C ASP A 256 1.56 23.83 -10.74
N SER A 257 2.02 22.60 -10.44
CA SER A 257 3.34 22.12 -10.90
C SER A 257 3.40 20.72 -11.52
N PHE A 258 2.27 20.03 -11.69
CA PHE A 258 2.23 18.71 -12.31
C PHE A 258 1.27 18.73 -13.50
N ASP A 259 1.81 18.94 -14.70
CA ASP A 259 1.06 19.11 -15.96
C ASP A 259 0.40 17.81 -16.50
N TYR A 260 -0.09 16.92 -15.63
CA TYR A 260 -0.30 15.51 -15.96
C TYR A 260 -1.49 14.86 -15.23
N TYR A 261 -1.86 13.65 -15.66
CA TYR A 261 -2.96 12.88 -15.08
C TYR A 261 -2.46 12.04 -13.89
N GLY A 262 -3.06 12.22 -12.71
CA GLY A 262 -2.73 11.44 -11.53
C GLY A 262 -3.27 10.01 -11.60
N ALA A 263 -2.45 9.06 -11.13
CA ALA A 263 -2.78 7.64 -11.12
C ALA A 263 -3.04 7.10 -9.71
N ALA A 264 -2.07 7.26 -8.80
CA ALA A 264 -2.12 6.80 -7.42
C ALA A 264 -1.28 7.70 -6.52
N PHE A 265 -1.53 7.71 -5.21
CA PHE A 265 -0.75 8.48 -4.26
C PHE A 265 -0.79 7.85 -2.86
N ALA A 266 0.19 8.21 -2.03
CA ALA A 266 0.22 7.86 -0.63
C ALA A 266 0.76 9.02 0.20
N ILE A 267 0.19 9.21 1.39
CA ILE A 267 0.55 10.30 2.31
C ILE A 267 0.78 9.74 3.71
N GLN A 268 1.81 10.23 4.39
CA GLN A 268 2.02 9.99 5.81
C GLN A 268 2.59 11.26 6.44
N GLY A 269 1.78 11.93 7.27
CA GLY A 269 2.09 13.28 7.74
C GLY A 269 2.32 14.22 6.55
N ASP A 270 3.50 14.84 6.50
CA ASP A 270 3.85 15.79 5.44
C ASP A 270 4.48 15.12 4.20
N ASN A 271 4.77 13.82 4.24
CA ASN A 271 5.39 13.14 3.10
C ASN A 271 4.34 12.68 2.09
N LEU A 272 4.51 13.04 0.83
CA LEU A 272 3.67 12.63 -0.28
C LEU A 272 4.50 11.83 -1.30
N TYR A 273 3.98 10.68 -1.69
CA TYR A 273 4.39 9.98 -2.90
C TYR A 273 3.24 10.01 -3.89
N VAL A 274 3.49 10.47 -5.10
CA VAL A 274 2.46 10.60 -6.13
C VAL A 274 2.95 10.00 -7.44
N SER A 275 2.08 9.19 -8.04
CA SER A 275 2.21 8.69 -9.40
C SER A 275 1.33 9.48 -10.35
N TYR A 276 1.88 9.85 -11.49
CA TYR A 276 1.17 10.54 -12.57
C TYR A 276 1.71 10.14 -13.94
N THR A 277 0.97 10.45 -15.00
CA THR A 277 1.31 10.10 -16.38
C THR A 277 1.04 11.23 -17.37
N ASP A 278 1.91 11.33 -18.37
CA ASP A 278 1.72 12.21 -19.54
C ASP A 278 0.88 11.57 -20.66
N GLY A 279 0.31 10.38 -20.38
CA GLY A 279 -0.42 9.57 -21.35
C GLY A 279 0.46 8.52 -22.05
N SER A 280 1.79 8.61 -21.90
CA SER A 280 2.75 7.64 -22.45
C SER A 280 3.67 7.05 -21.40
N THR A 281 4.09 7.87 -20.44
CA THR A 281 5.10 7.53 -19.43
C THR A 281 4.54 7.79 -18.05
N TYR A 282 4.70 6.81 -17.16
CA TYR A 282 4.37 6.94 -15.74
C TYR A 282 5.58 7.41 -14.97
N TYR A 283 5.33 8.29 -14.00
CA TYR A 283 6.33 8.91 -13.14
C TYR A 283 5.96 8.70 -11.68
N LEU A 284 6.97 8.51 -10.84
CA LEU A 284 6.86 8.60 -9.39
C LEU A 284 7.61 9.83 -8.89
N GLN A 285 6.95 10.64 -8.07
CA GLN A 285 7.53 11.81 -7.43
C GLN A 285 7.31 11.76 -5.93
N ARG A 286 8.37 12.01 -5.17
CA ARG A 286 8.27 12.38 -3.75
C ARG A 286 8.08 13.88 -3.62
N ALA A 287 7.22 14.29 -2.71
CA ALA A 287 7.00 15.69 -2.36
C ALA A 287 6.73 15.85 -0.86
N ILE A 288 6.81 17.09 -0.39
CA ILE A 288 6.42 17.49 0.96
C ILE A 288 5.19 18.38 0.87
N ILE A 289 4.20 18.11 1.71
CA ILE A 289 3.02 18.93 1.91
C ILE A 289 3.30 19.89 3.07
N THR A 290 2.95 21.16 2.88
CA THR A 290 3.03 22.17 3.94
C THR A 290 1.69 22.88 4.05
N GLU A 291 1.01 22.68 5.18
CA GLU A 291 -0.24 23.39 5.46
C GLU A 291 0.03 24.88 5.72
N LYS A 292 -0.78 25.74 5.11
CA LYS A 292 -0.75 27.18 5.28
C LYS A 292 -1.77 27.59 6.34
N SER A 293 -1.60 28.79 6.88
CA SER A 293 -2.48 29.36 7.91
C SER A 293 -3.94 29.56 7.47
N ASP A 294 -4.20 29.64 6.16
CA ASP A 294 -5.56 29.72 5.58
C ASP A 294 -6.20 28.32 5.39
N GLY A 295 -5.54 27.26 5.86
CA GLY A 295 -5.94 25.88 5.72
C GLY A 295 -5.72 25.30 4.32
N THR A 296 -5.16 26.05 3.36
CA THR A 296 -4.66 25.47 2.10
C THR A 296 -3.35 24.74 2.34
N PHE A 297 -2.87 23.99 1.36
CA PHE A 297 -1.56 23.33 1.44
C PHE A 297 -0.72 23.70 0.20
N ALA A 298 0.58 23.85 0.41
CA ALA A 298 1.57 23.90 -0.66
C ALA A 298 2.22 22.52 -0.80
N VAL A 299 2.58 22.14 -2.02
CA VAL A 299 3.35 20.93 -2.27
C VAL A 299 4.67 21.27 -2.94
N SER A 300 5.76 20.82 -2.31
CA SER A 300 7.12 21.03 -2.77
C SER A 300 7.74 19.71 -3.22
N LYS A 301 8.12 19.62 -4.50
CA LYS A 301 8.80 18.43 -5.03
C LYS A 301 10.13 18.22 -4.31
N VAL A 302 10.44 16.98 -3.96
CA VAL A 302 11.76 16.59 -3.43
C VAL A 302 12.45 15.72 -4.47
N GLY A 303 13.54 16.26 -5.03
CA GLY A 303 14.23 15.61 -6.14
C GLY A 303 13.47 15.63 -7.45
N ALA A 304 14.07 15.01 -8.46
CA ALA A 304 13.43 14.79 -9.74
C ALA A 304 12.45 13.62 -9.68
N ALA A 305 11.35 13.71 -10.44
CA ALA A 305 10.49 12.57 -10.70
C ALA A 305 11.29 11.48 -11.44
N LYS A 306 11.01 10.22 -11.12
CA LYS A 306 11.60 9.07 -11.80
C LYS A 306 10.55 8.41 -12.67
N THR A 307 10.88 8.15 -13.93
CA THR A 307 10.05 7.32 -14.80
C THR A 307 10.02 5.89 -14.29
N VAL A 308 9.00 5.10 -14.64
CA VAL A 308 8.97 3.66 -14.30
C VAL A 308 10.22 2.91 -14.81
N SER A 309 10.80 3.33 -15.95
CA SER A 309 12.09 2.83 -16.44
C SER A 309 13.27 3.18 -15.54
N ASP A 310 13.31 4.38 -14.96
CA ASP A 310 14.33 4.77 -13.98
C ASP A 310 14.24 3.97 -12.68
N LEU A 311 13.07 3.36 -12.42
CA LEU A 311 12.85 2.42 -11.32
C LEU A 311 13.31 0.99 -11.66
N GLY A 312 13.82 0.73 -12.87
CA GLY A 312 14.30 -0.57 -13.32
C GLY A 312 13.20 -1.53 -13.80
N VAL A 313 11.98 -1.03 -14.04
CA VAL A 313 10.83 -1.84 -14.49
C VAL A 313 10.07 -1.12 -15.63
N SER A 314 8.91 -1.63 -16.05
CA SER A 314 8.10 -1.00 -17.10
C SER A 314 6.60 -1.16 -16.82
N GLY A 315 5.77 -0.32 -17.43
CA GLY A 315 4.32 -0.34 -17.24
C GLY A 315 3.82 0.88 -16.46
N ALA A 316 2.71 0.69 -15.76
CA ALA A 316 2.03 1.71 -14.97
C ALA A 316 2.18 1.45 -13.48
N ILE A 317 2.34 2.51 -12.69
CA ILE A 317 2.21 2.43 -11.24
C ILE A 317 0.72 2.38 -10.90
N THR A 318 0.28 1.31 -10.24
CA THR A 318 -1.14 1.05 -9.98
C THR A 318 -1.56 1.40 -8.57
N ASP A 319 -0.61 1.39 -7.62
CA ASP A 319 -0.86 1.65 -6.22
C ASP A 319 0.43 2.01 -5.48
N ILE A 320 0.31 2.76 -4.39
CA ILE A 320 1.40 3.19 -3.52
C ILE A 320 0.93 3.04 -2.08
N ALA A 321 1.77 2.45 -1.22
CA ALA A 321 1.53 2.39 0.22
C ALA A 321 2.75 2.89 0.97
N ILE A 322 2.52 3.65 2.05
CA ILE A 322 3.55 4.01 3.01
C ILE A 322 3.26 3.24 4.29
N LEU A 323 4.21 2.41 4.73
CA LEU A 323 4.10 1.73 6.02
C LEU A 323 4.47 2.66 7.17
N TYR A 324 4.13 2.24 8.38
CA TYR A 324 4.42 2.99 9.61
C TYR A 324 5.89 3.28 9.87
N ASP A 325 6.79 2.43 9.36
CA ASP A 325 8.24 2.64 9.46
C ASP A 325 8.77 3.64 8.42
N GLY A 326 7.88 4.21 7.60
CA GLY A 326 8.19 5.13 6.51
C GLY A 326 8.66 4.42 5.24
N THR A 327 8.70 3.09 5.21
CA THR A 327 9.02 2.32 4.00
C THR A 327 7.89 2.49 3.00
N VAL A 328 8.26 2.79 1.76
CA VAL A 328 7.30 3.01 0.67
C VAL A 328 7.29 1.78 -0.22
N TYR A 329 6.11 1.28 -0.53
CA TYR A 329 5.92 0.18 -1.48
C TYR A 329 5.11 0.65 -2.67
N VAL A 330 5.57 0.28 -3.87
CA VAL A 330 4.94 0.71 -5.12
C VAL A 330 4.62 -0.52 -5.96
N LEU A 331 3.36 -0.63 -6.40
CA LEU A 331 2.94 -1.66 -7.35
C LEU A 331 3.11 -1.14 -8.77
N VAL A 332 3.77 -1.93 -9.61
CA VAL A 332 3.91 -1.66 -11.03
C VAL A 332 3.31 -2.82 -11.82
N SER A 333 2.40 -2.50 -12.74
CA SER A 333 1.73 -3.45 -13.62
C SER A 333 2.03 -3.15 -15.07
N ASN A 334 2.29 -4.20 -15.85
CA ASN A 334 2.46 -4.10 -17.30
C ASN A 334 1.59 -5.16 -17.95
N VAL A 335 0.39 -4.76 -18.33
CA VAL A 335 -0.66 -5.64 -18.86
C VAL A 335 -1.19 -5.04 -20.16
N GLY A 336 -1.21 -5.83 -21.24
CA GLY A 336 -1.69 -5.41 -22.56
C GLY A 336 -0.73 -5.73 -23.69
N ASN A 337 -0.62 -4.85 -24.70
CA ASN A 337 0.19 -5.06 -25.91
C ASN A 337 1.36 -4.11 -26.07
N THR A 338 1.30 -2.93 -25.46
CA THR A 338 2.31 -1.89 -25.61
C THR A 338 3.11 -1.76 -24.32
N ALA A 339 4.38 -1.39 -24.46
CA ALA A 339 5.21 -1.08 -23.31
C ALA A 339 4.67 0.18 -22.65
N GLY A 340 4.12 0.05 -21.43
CA GLY A 340 3.49 1.15 -20.70
C GLY A 340 1.98 0.97 -20.47
N ASP A 341 1.36 -0.11 -20.98
CA ASP A 341 -0.09 -0.23 -20.92
C ASP A 341 -0.63 -0.61 -19.53
N PHE A 342 -1.69 0.10 -19.17
CA PHE A 342 -2.71 -0.27 -18.18
C PHE A 342 -4.07 -0.47 -18.90
N GLU A 343 -4.02 -0.85 -20.19
CA GLU A 343 -5.20 -1.26 -20.95
C GLU A 343 -5.39 -2.76 -20.71
N ASP A 344 -6.47 -3.16 -20.04
CA ASP A 344 -6.86 -4.57 -19.81
C ASP A 344 -7.28 -5.27 -21.11
N SER A 345 -6.62 -4.97 -22.22
CA SER A 345 -6.93 -5.44 -23.55
C SER A 345 -5.70 -6.01 -24.23
N PHE A 346 -5.87 -7.24 -24.71
CA PHE A 346 -4.90 -7.95 -25.51
C PHE A 346 -5.43 -8.03 -26.93
N LYS A 347 -4.75 -7.37 -27.85
CA LYS A 347 -5.00 -7.38 -29.29
C LYS A 347 -4.11 -8.43 -29.91
N TYR A 348 -4.70 -9.34 -30.66
CA TYR A 348 -3.99 -10.34 -31.44
C TYR A 348 -4.27 -10.14 -32.92
N GLU A 349 -3.21 -9.89 -33.68
CA GLU A 349 -3.24 -9.74 -35.14
C GLU A 349 -2.70 -11.01 -35.77
N TYR A 350 -3.58 -11.79 -36.41
CA TYR A 350 -3.24 -13.16 -36.81
C TYR A 350 -2.10 -13.27 -37.83
N ASP A 351 -1.88 -12.25 -38.64
CA ASP A 351 -0.90 -12.21 -39.73
C ASP A 351 0.36 -11.38 -39.41
N GLN A 352 0.53 -10.95 -38.16
CA GLN A 352 1.62 -10.06 -37.74
C GLN A 352 2.31 -10.53 -36.46
N SER A 353 3.49 -9.97 -36.18
CA SER A 353 4.18 -10.20 -34.92
C SER A 353 3.39 -9.57 -33.77
N ASN A 354 3.07 -10.37 -32.75
CA ASN A 354 2.36 -9.89 -31.57
C ASN A 354 3.29 -9.88 -30.36
N THR A 355 3.24 -8.80 -29.58
CA THR A 355 3.86 -8.75 -28.24
C THR A 355 2.77 -8.55 -27.21
N MET A 356 2.84 -9.31 -26.11
CA MET A 356 1.88 -9.26 -25.01
C MET A 356 2.63 -9.18 -23.67
N TYR A 357 2.12 -8.35 -22.79
CA TYR A 357 2.65 -8.13 -21.45
C TYR A 357 1.63 -8.59 -20.41
N SER A 358 2.07 -9.40 -19.46
CA SER A 358 1.32 -9.69 -18.25
C SER A 358 2.33 -10.01 -17.16
N ARG A 359 2.89 -8.96 -16.60
CA ARG A 359 3.91 -9.00 -15.55
C ARG A 359 3.75 -7.81 -14.62
N GLY A 360 4.45 -7.84 -13.49
CA GLY A 360 4.54 -6.68 -12.63
C GLY A 360 5.56 -6.84 -11.51
N ALA A 361 5.63 -5.82 -10.67
CA ALA A 361 6.59 -5.73 -9.59
C ALA A 361 5.97 -5.13 -8.33
N LEU A 362 6.54 -5.51 -7.19
CA LEU A 362 6.48 -4.75 -5.95
C LEU A 362 7.86 -4.12 -5.74
N LEU A 363 7.92 -2.79 -5.73
CA LEU A 363 9.14 -2.05 -5.45
C LEU A 363 9.17 -1.66 -3.98
N LYS A 364 10.32 -1.84 -3.32
CA LYS A 364 10.60 -1.28 -2.00
C LYS A 364 11.42 -0.02 -2.17
N ILE A 365 10.93 1.10 -1.66
CA ILE A 365 11.50 2.43 -1.84
C ILE A 365 11.89 3.02 -0.48
N GLN A 366 13.03 3.71 -0.48
CA GLN A 366 13.55 4.45 0.66
C GLN A 366 13.66 5.94 0.32
N SER A 367 13.14 6.79 1.21
CA SER A 367 13.24 8.24 1.10
C SER A 367 14.69 8.70 1.24
N THR A 368 15.08 9.71 0.47
CA THR A 368 16.38 10.40 0.58
C THR A 368 16.17 11.92 0.56
N ASP A 369 17.19 12.68 0.94
CA ASP A 369 17.16 14.15 0.86
C ASP A 369 16.99 14.64 -0.59
N SER A 370 17.42 13.83 -1.57
CA SER A 370 17.29 14.09 -3.01
C SER A 370 16.08 13.44 -3.66
N GLY A 371 15.10 12.96 -2.88
CA GLY A 371 13.90 12.29 -3.37
C GLY A 371 13.78 10.90 -2.78
N PHE A 372 14.16 9.87 -3.54
CA PHE A 372 14.06 8.48 -3.11
C PHE A 372 14.92 7.53 -3.97
N GLU A 373 15.14 6.32 -3.48
CA GLU A 373 15.81 5.23 -4.18
C GLU A 373 15.04 3.92 -4.10
N VAL A 374 15.20 3.07 -5.13
CA VAL A 374 14.65 1.71 -5.13
C VAL A 374 15.65 0.83 -4.41
N VAL A 375 15.23 0.26 -3.29
CA VAL A 375 16.05 -0.63 -2.44
C VAL A 375 15.99 -2.06 -2.96
N ASP A 376 14.80 -2.50 -3.36
CA ASP A 376 14.59 -3.88 -3.83
C ASP A 376 13.38 -3.96 -4.77
N THR A 377 13.35 -4.99 -5.61
CA THR A 377 12.32 -5.26 -6.62
C THR A 377 11.91 -6.73 -6.57
N LEU A 378 10.65 -6.99 -6.24
CA LEU A 378 10.10 -8.34 -6.15
C LEU A 378 9.18 -8.64 -7.34
N GLY A 379 9.30 -9.85 -7.86
CA GLY A 379 8.30 -10.46 -8.76
C GLY A 379 8.36 -10.03 -10.23
N TRP A 380 9.26 -9.12 -10.61
CA TRP A 380 9.47 -8.67 -11.99
C TRP A 380 10.12 -9.74 -12.89
N THR A 381 9.85 -9.70 -14.19
CA THR A 381 10.54 -10.52 -15.20
C THR A 381 10.79 -9.75 -16.49
N ASP A 382 12.03 -9.77 -16.97
CA ASP A 382 12.42 -9.28 -18.31
C ASP A 382 12.45 -10.39 -19.36
N SER A 383 12.25 -11.64 -18.93
CA SER A 383 12.29 -12.79 -19.84
C SER A 383 11.03 -12.82 -20.69
N SER A 384 11.20 -12.81 -22.01
CA SER A 384 10.15 -13.13 -22.97
C SER A 384 10.18 -14.60 -23.34
N ARG A 385 9.02 -15.18 -23.64
CA ARG A 385 8.92 -16.47 -24.33
C ARG A 385 8.09 -16.35 -25.61
N THR A 386 8.38 -17.19 -26.60
CA THR A 386 7.55 -17.34 -27.78
C THR A 386 6.49 -18.39 -27.53
N ILE A 387 5.21 -18.08 -27.78
CA ILE A 387 4.12 -19.06 -27.79
C ILE A 387 3.63 -19.18 -29.23
N ALA A 388 3.76 -20.36 -29.82
CA ALA A 388 3.47 -20.62 -31.22
C ALA A 388 2.26 -21.56 -31.38
N PRO A 389 1.49 -21.43 -32.48
CA PRO A 389 0.48 -22.42 -32.83
C PRO A 389 1.11 -23.79 -33.11
N VAL A 390 0.33 -24.86 -32.90
CA VAL A 390 0.75 -26.25 -33.13
C VAL A 390 0.05 -26.82 -34.35
N GLY A 391 0.82 -27.42 -35.26
CA GLY A 391 0.36 -27.77 -36.61
C GLY A 391 0.11 -26.51 -37.44
N ASP A 392 0.05 -26.62 -38.76
CA ASP A 392 -0.08 -25.49 -39.69
C ASP A 392 -1.44 -24.76 -39.53
N ALA A 393 -1.59 -24.04 -38.42
CA ALA A 393 -2.81 -23.38 -38.02
C ALA A 393 -3.02 -22.16 -38.91
N ILE A 394 -4.11 -22.17 -39.66
CA ILE A 394 -4.44 -21.17 -40.67
C ILE A 394 -5.75 -20.51 -40.28
N TYR A 395 -5.83 -19.20 -40.37
CA TYR A 395 -7.07 -18.43 -40.26
C TYR A 395 -7.17 -17.47 -41.45
N ASN A 396 -8.35 -17.40 -42.09
CA ASN A 396 -8.56 -16.57 -43.28
C ASN A 396 -7.48 -16.74 -44.38
N GLY A 397 -6.99 -17.97 -44.56
CA GLY A 397 -5.98 -18.28 -45.57
C GLY A 397 -4.55 -17.82 -45.23
N LYS A 398 -4.30 -17.36 -43.99
CA LYS A 398 -2.98 -16.98 -43.48
C LYS A 398 -2.55 -17.89 -42.34
N ALA A 399 -1.27 -18.24 -42.30
CA ALA A 399 -0.70 -18.92 -41.14
C ALA A 399 -0.72 -17.99 -39.93
N LEU A 400 -1.10 -18.53 -38.78
CA LEU A 400 -1.12 -17.78 -37.53
C LEU A 400 0.31 -17.47 -37.07
N SER A 401 0.55 -16.21 -36.74
CA SER A 401 1.84 -15.77 -36.21
C SER A 401 1.99 -16.12 -34.73
N SER A 402 3.21 -16.46 -34.31
CA SER A 402 3.51 -16.66 -32.88
C SER A 402 3.41 -15.34 -32.11
N LEU A 403 3.13 -15.43 -30.81
CA LEU A 403 3.21 -14.30 -29.89
C LEU A 403 4.52 -14.31 -29.11
N THR A 404 5.03 -13.12 -28.81
CA THR A 404 6.10 -12.88 -27.84
C THR A 404 5.44 -12.45 -26.52
N ALA A 405 5.62 -13.24 -25.47
CA ALA A 405 4.98 -13.04 -24.18
C ALA A 405 6.01 -12.68 -23.10
N TYR A 406 5.87 -11.49 -22.53
CA TYR A 406 6.52 -11.07 -21.29
C TYR A 406 5.61 -11.41 -20.11
N ILE A 407 5.52 -12.70 -19.82
CA ILE A 407 4.53 -13.27 -18.92
C ILE A 407 5.23 -14.35 -18.08
N PRO A 408 5.07 -14.37 -16.74
CA PRO A 408 5.58 -15.46 -15.92
C PRO A 408 5.17 -16.83 -16.46
N SER A 409 6.07 -17.80 -16.38
CA SER A 409 5.72 -19.19 -16.64
C SER A 409 4.85 -19.74 -15.51
N LEU A 410 4.13 -20.83 -15.77
CA LEU A 410 3.36 -21.52 -14.72
C LEU A 410 4.24 -21.97 -13.55
N SER A 411 5.50 -22.34 -13.81
CA SER A 411 6.50 -22.68 -12.78
C SER A 411 6.92 -21.49 -11.92
N GLU A 412 6.79 -20.27 -12.43
CA GLU A 412 7.10 -19.02 -11.71
C GLU A 412 5.87 -18.42 -11.02
N ASN A 413 4.74 -19.13 -11.05
CA ASN A 413 3.48 -18.64 -10.48
C ASN A 413 3.61 -18.35 -8.97
N SER A 414 4.51 -18.99 -8.23
CA SER A 414 4.67 -18.75 -6.78
C SER A 414 5.59 -17.58 -6.43
N ASN A 415 6.30 -16.97 -7.38
CA ASN A 415 7.32 -15.95 -7.08
C ASN A 415 7.35 -14.75 -8.05
N LYS A 416 6.42 -14.67 -9.00
CA LYS A 416 6.26 -13.53 -9.93
C LYS A 416 4.84 -12.99 -9.92
N PHE A 417 4.65 -11.75 -10.37
CA PHE A 417 3.32 -11.12 -10.55
C PHE A 417 2.87 -11.17 -12.02
N TYR A 418 1.56 -11.31 -12.27
CA TYR A 418 0.99 -11.24 -13.62
C TYR A 418 0.47 -9.84 -13.97
N GLY A 419 0.20 -9.00 -12.98
CA GLY A 419 -0.36 -7.66 -13.14
C GLY A 419 -0.91 -7.19 -11.79
N PRO A 420 -0.04 -6.83 -10.82
CA PRO A 420 -0.46 -6.44 -9.49
C PRO A 420 -1.26 -5.13 -9.60
N ARG A 421 -2.41 -5.06 -8.93
CA ARG A 421 -3.35 -3.95 -9.09
C ARG A 421 -3.45 -3.08 -7.86
N ARG A 422 -3.57 -3.68 -6.67
CA ARG A 422 -3.73 -2.93 -5.41
C ARG A 422 -3.27 -3.74 -4.21
N PHE A 423 -2.90 -3.02 -3.17
CA PHE A 423 -2.83 -3.54 -1.80
C PHE A 423 -4.24 -3.85 -1.27
N VAL A 424 -4.43 -5.11 -0.86
CA VAL A 424 -5.71 -5.65 -0.35
C VAL A 424 -5.75 -5.58 1.17
N ALA A 425 -4.60 -5.80 1.80
CA ALA A 425 -4.42 -5.70 3.24
C ALA A 425 -2.95 -5.46 3.52
N ILE A 426 -2.68 -4.66 4.54
CA ILE A 426 -1.35 -4.42 5.06
C ILE A 426 -1.36 -4.95 6.48
N ARG A 427 -0.43 -5.86 6.81
CA ARG A 427 -0.24 -6.49 8.11
C ARG A 427 1.17 -6.23 8.62
N PRO A 428 1.44 -6.39 9.93
CA PRO A 428 2.81 -6.29 10.39
C PRO A 428 3.63 -7.40 9.71
N LYS A 429 4.71 -7.02 9.04
CA LYS A 429 5.61 -7.92 8.29
C LYS A 429 4.98 -8.61 7.06
N GLU A 430 3.75 -8.29 6.67
CA GLU A 430 3.11 -8.90 5.49
C GLU A 430 2.24 -7.92 4.71
N ILE A 431 2.21 -8.06 3.39
CA ILE A 431 1.28 -7.31 2.52
C ILE A 431 0.55 -8.29 1.62
N ALA A 432 -0.77 -8.12 1.50
CA ALA A 432 -1.59 -8.83 0.54
C ALA A 432 -1.84 -7.97 -0.70
N ILE A 433 -1.67 -8.55 -1.88
CA ILE A 433 -1.74 -7.86 -3.17
C ILE A 433 -2.76 -8.57 -4.05
N ALA A 434 -3.70 -7.81 -4.60
CA ALA A 434 -4.56 -8.26 -5.69
C ALA A 434 -3.73 -8.28 -6.98
N ASP A 435 -3.58 -9.45 -7.58
CA ASP A 435 -2.84 -9.64 -8.82
C ASP A 435 -3.73 -10.20 -9.90
N CYS A 436 -3.72 -9.51 -11.04
CA CYS A 436 -4.58 -9.80 -12.16
C CYS A 436 -3.91 -9.53 -13.49
N GLY A 437 -3.66 -10.62 -14.21
CA GLY A 437 -3.15 -10.62 -15.56
C GLY A 437 -3.56 -11.90 -16.27
N ALA A 438 -2.90 -12.25 -17.36
CA ALA A 438 -3.28 -13.38 -18.19
C ALA A 438 -2.11 -14.22 -18.68
N ASN A 439 -2.42 -15.48 -18.99
CA ASN A 439 -1.62 -16.35 -19.84
C ASN A 439 -2.35 -16.64 -21.16
N PHE A 440 -1.62 -17.16 -22.13
CA PHE A 440 -2.15 -17.48 -23.45
C PHE A 440 -1.79 -18.89 -23.88
N VAL A 441 -2.69 -19.52 -24.61
CA VAL A 441 -2.38 -20.68 -25.44
C VAL A 441 -2.75 -20.36 -26.88
N MET A 442 -1.87 -20.76 -27.80
CA MET A 442 -2.12 -20.65 -29.23
C MET A 442 -2.92 -21.85 -29.74
N PRO A 443 -3.59 -21.74 -30.90
CA PRO A 443 -4.33 -22.84 -31.49
C PRO A 443 -3.48 -24.09 -31.68
N ASN A 444 -4.09 -25.25 -31.46
CA ASN A 444 -3.44 -26.54 -31.63
C ASN A 444 -4.25 -27.39 -32.61
N LEU A 445 -3.81 -27.44 -33.87
CA LEU A 445 -4.46 -28.16 -34.95
C LEU A 445 -4.42 -29.67 -34.73
N THR A 446 -3.33 -30.20 -34.15
CA THR A 446 -3.21 -31.63 -33.82
C THR A 446 -4.30 -32.07 -32.86
N LYS A 447 -4.63 -31.23 -31.88
CA LYS A 447 -5.72 -31.44 -30.92
C LYS A 447 -7.05 -30.83 -31.35
N LYS A 448 -7.08 -30.12 -32.48
CA LYS A 448 -8.23 -29.36 -32.99
C LYS A 448 -8.80 -28.35 -31.98
N THR A 449 -7.96 -27.63 -31.24
CA THR A 449 -8.40 -26.67 -30.22
C THR A 449 -8.07 -25.23 -30.58
N TYR A 450 -8.98 -24.29 -30.27
CA TYR A 450 -8.70 -22.86 -30.35
C TYR A 450 -7.66 -22.39 -29.33
N GLY A 451 -7.02 -21.27 -29.65
CA GLY A 451 -6.24 -20.51 -28.70
C GLY A 451 -7.14 -19.69 -27.80
N LYS A 452 -6.69 -19.38 -26.58
CA LYS A 452 -7.46 -18.59 -25.62
C LYS A 452 -6.57 -17.88 -24.61
N MET A 453 -7.14 -16.83 -24.02
CA MET A 453 -6.60 -16.16 -22.84
C MET A 453 -7.09 -16.87 -21.58
N PHE A 454 -6.22 -17.00 -20.58
CA PHE A 454 -6.56 -17.44 -19.22
C PHE A 454 -6.24 -16.32 -18.25
N ALA A 455 -7.27 -15.73 -17.65
CA ALA A 455 -7.08 -14.77 -16.57
C ALA A 455 -6.53 -15.48 -15.33
N HIS A 456 -5.57 -14.84 -14.68
CA HIS A 456 -5.07 -15.20 -13.35
C HIS A 456 -5.57 -14.15 -12.38
N ASN A 457 -6.61 -14.48 -11.63
CA ASN A 457 -7.04 -13.66 -10.50
C ASN A 457 -6.58 -14.33 -9.21
N ARG A 458 -5.78 -13.61 -8.44
CA ARG A 458 -5.20 -14.16 -7.21
C ARG A 458 -4.84 -13.09 -6.21
N VAL A 459 -4.79 -13.49 -4.95
CA VAL A 459 -4.20 -12.69 -3.88
C VAL A 459 -2.85 -13.30 -3.54
N LEU A 460 -1.81 -12.50 -3.60
CA LEU A 460 -0.48 -12.88 -3.13
C LEU A 460 -0.23 -12.25 -1.77
N THR A 461 0.37 -13.02 -0.87
CA THR A 461 0.94 -12.49 0.37
C THR A 461 2.44 -12.37 0.19
N VAL A 462 2.98 -11.21 0.51
CA VAL A 462 4.41 -10.93 0.54
C VAL A 462 4.83 -10.79 1.98
N ASN A 463 5.83 -11.57 2.39
CA ASN A 463 6.51 -11.38 3.67
C ASN A 463 7.54 -10.26 3.52
N LEU A 464 7.41 -9.21 4.32
CA LEU A 464 8.26 -8.02 4.26
C LEU A 464 9.60 -8.21 4.95
N SER A 465 9.75 -9.23 5.82
CA SER A 465 11.00 -9.48 6.53
C SER A 465 12.07 -10.05 5.59
N ASN A 466 11.68 -10.90 4.65
CA ASN A 466 12.56 -11.46 3.63
C ASN A 466 12.23 -10.97 2.20
N PHE A 467 11.27 -10.04 2.08
CA PHE A 467 10.80 -9.44 0.84
C PHE A 467 10.49 -10.48 -0.25
N ALA A 468 9.70 -11.50 0.09
CA ALA A 468 9.36 -12.61 -0.81
C ALA A 468 7.86 -12.95 -0.77
N ILE A 469 7.34 -13.44 -1.90
CA ILE A 469 5.98 -14.01 -1.94
C ILE A 469 5.95 -15.26 -1.07
N SER A 470 5.13 -15.24 -0.01
CA SER A 470 4.97 -16.32 0.95
C SER A 470 3.77 -17.21 0.64
N ASN A 471 2.73 -16.66 0.01
CA ASN A 471 1.51 -17.39 -0.31
C ASN A 471 0.85 -16.85 -1.58
N VAL A 472 0.16 -17.74 -2.31
CA VAL A 472 -0.64 -17.41 -3.49
C VAL A 472 -1.98 -18.11 -3.40
N THR A 473 -3.06 -17.34 -3.36
CA THR A 473 -4.42 -17.87 -3.35
C THR A 473 -5.13 -17.50 -4.64
N LYS A 474 -5.48 -18.51 -5.45
CA LYS A 474 -6.26 -18.31 -6.68
C LYS A 474 -7.72 -18.03 -6.34
N LEU A 475 -8.35 -17.18 -7.12
CA LEU A 475 -9.76 -16.82 -6.97
C LEU A 475 -10.51 -17.18 -8.25
N GLU A 476 -11.55 -18.00 -8.11
CA GLU A 476 -12.32 -18.50 -9.27
C GLU A 476 -13.43 -17.53 -9.69
N ASN A 477 -14.02 -16.80 -8.72
CA ASN A 477 -15.21 -15.97 -8.94
C ASN A 477 -14.98 -14.46 -8.75
N ILE A 478 -13.72 -14.04 -8.56
CA ILE A 478 -13.37 -12.65 -8.31
C ILE A 478 -12.39 -12.22 -9.39
N ASN A 479 -12.71 -11.13 -10.10
CA ASN A 479 -11.85 -10.53 -11.10
C ASN A 479 -11.33 -9.20 -10.60
N PHE A 480 -10.03 -8.94 -10.67
CA PHE A 480 -9.52 -7.61 -10.28
C PHE A 480 -9.41 -6.63 -11.45
N SER A 481 -9.63 -7.10 -12.68
CA SER A 481 -9.52 -6.27 -13.89
C SER A 481 -10.36 -6.84 -15.04
N GLY A 482 -10.68 -6.00 -16.02
CA GLY A 482 -11.57 -6.34 -17.14
C GLY A 482 -10.86 -6.95 -18.33
N LEU A 483 -10.03 -7.98 -18.11
CA LEU A 483 -9.16 -8.51 -19.16
C LEU A 483 -9.96 -8.98 -20.37
N THR A 484 -9.59 -8.48 -21.55
CA THR A 484 -10.20 -8.82 -22.84
C THR A 484 -9.15 -9.30 -23.83
N LEU A 485 -9.54 -10.26 -24.66
CA LEU A 485 -8.77 -10.66 -25.85
C LEU A 485 -9.58 -10.26 -27.09
N ASN A 486 -8.98 -9.40 -27.92
CA ASN A 486 -9.55 -8.87 -29.14
C ASN A 486 -8.73 -9.36 -30.34
N VAL A 487 -9.33 -10.14 -31.23
CA VAL A 487 -8.69 -10.55 -32.47
C VAL A 487 -9.03 -9.53 -33.56
N VAL A 488 -8.05 -8.71 -33.95
CA VAL A 488 -8.27 -7.63 -34.94
C VAL A 488 -8.34 -8.25 -36.34
N LYS A 489 -9.38 -7.87 -37.11
CA LYS A 489 -9.82 -8.44 -38.41
C LYS A 489 -10.57 -9.79 -38.35
N GLY A 490 -11.03 -10.20 -37.17
CA GLY A 490 -12.05 -11.24 -36.97
C GLY A 490 -13.26 -10.68 -36.20
N ASN A 491 -14.31 -11.48 -36.00
CA ASN A 491 -15.34 -11.15 -35.00
C ASN A 491 -14.67 -11.01 -33.63
N ILE A 492 -15.20 -10.15 -32.75
CA ILE A 492 -14.78 -10.07 -31.34
C ILE A 492 -15.11 -11.41 -30.68
N SER A 493 -14.17 -12.36 -30.73
CA SER A 493 -14.24 -13.61 -30.01
C SER A 493 -13.09 -13.59 -28.99
N GLY A 494 -13.36 -13.94 -27.74
CA GLY A 494 -12.33 -14.07 -26.69
C GLY A 494 -11.36 -15.24 -26.93
N TYR A 495 -11.18 -15.63 -28.20
CA TYR A 495 -10.50 -16.82 -28.68
C TYR A 495 -9.68 -16.49 -29.92
N ILE A 496 -8.57 -17.20 -30.09
CA ILE A 496 -7.79 -17.19 -31.33
C ILE A 496 -8.24 -18.38 -32.15
N GLU A 497 -8.96 -18.13 -33.23
CA GLU A 497 -9.52 -19.17 -34.10
C GLU A 497 -8.48 -19.68 -35.11
N ALA A 498 -8.62 -20.95 -35.48
CA ALA A 498 -7.90 -21.56 -36.59
C ALA A 498 -8.84 -22.52 -37.33
N ASN A 499 -8.69 -22.61 -38.64
CA ASN A 499 -9.42 -23.55 -39.49
C ASN A 499 -9.24 -24.97 -38.97
N ASN A 500 -10.34 -25.75 -38.96
CA ASN A 500 -10.38 -27.13 -38.48
C ASN A 500 -10.09 -27.33 -36.97
N CYS A 501 -9.95 -26.25 -36.21
CA CYS A 501 -10.07 -26.29 -34.75
C CYS A 501 -11.53 -26.08 -34.33
N GLN A 502 -11.85 -26.48 -33.11
CA GLN A 502 -13.15 -26.30 -32.48
C GLN A 502 -12.99 -25.66 -31.11
N TYR A 503 -14.06 -25.03 -30.65
CA TYR A 503 -14.16 -24.57 -29.27
C TYR A 503 -14.34 -25.77 -28.34
N GLN A 504 -13.47 -25.89 -27.33
CA GLN A 504 -13.65 -26.84 -26.24
C GLN A 504 -14.05 -26.07 -24.97
N THR A 505 -15.18 -26.46 -24.37
CA THR A 505 -15.56 -26.03 -23.02
C THR A 505 -14.54 -26.57 -22.01
N ALA A 506 -14.33 -25.84 -20.92
CA ALA A 506 -13.21 -26.04 -19.98
C ALA A 506 -13.18 -27.39 -19.22
N GLU A 507 -14.08 -28.33 -19.49
CA GLU A 507 -14.15 -29.63 -18.81
C GLU A 507 -13.13 -30.67 -19.32
N GLU A 508 -12.33 -30.37 -20.35
CA GLU A 508 -11.39 -31.34 -20.97
C GLU A 508 -9.90 -30.95 -20.91
N ILE A 509 -9.45 -30.09 -19.98
CA ILE A 509 -8.01 -29.76 -19.80
C ILE A 509 -7.48 -30.14 -18.43
#